data_AF-A0A845GWF3-F1
#
_entry.id   AF-A0A845GWF3-F1
#
_cell.length_a   1.000
_cell.length_b   1.000
_cell.length_c   1.000
_cell.angle_alpha   90.00
_cell.angle_beta   90.00
_cell.angle_gamma   90.00
#
_symmetry.space_group_name_H-M   'P 1'
#
loop_
_entity.id
_entity.type
_entity.pdbx_description
1 polymer ?
#
loop_
_entity_poly.entity_id
_entity_poly.type
_entity_poly.pdbx_seq_one_letter_code
_entity_poly.pdbx_strand_id
1 'polypeptide(L)' 'MFPNDKERPDPDALLAQVQALDRKAARGKLRIYFGASAGVGKTYAMLAAARKLRADGQPVLVGVIETHGRGDTAAMLEGL' A
#
# COMPACT_ATOMS: atom_id res chain seq x y z
N MET A 1 -4.58 -10.94 46.07
CA MET A 1 -3.34 -10.22 45.73
C MET A 1 -3.68 -9.29 44.57
N PHE A 2 -3.88 -8.00 44.84
CA PHE A 2 -4.11 -7.03 43.76
C PHE A 2 -2.80 -6.87 42.97
N PRO A 3 -2.84 -6.89 41.63
CA PRO A 3 -1.65 -6.67 40.83
C PRO A 3 -1.01 -5.35 41.24
N ASN A 4 0.30 -5.41 41.46
CA ASN A 4 1.13 -4.29 41.91
C ASN A 4 0.89 -3.08 41.00
N ASP A 5 0.52 -1.93 41.55
CA ASP A 5 0.26 -0.70 40.76
C ASP A 5 1.47 -0.26 39.92
N LYS A 6 2.67 -0.73 40.29
CA LYS A 6 3.90 -0.50 39.52
C LYS A 6 4.00 -1.31 38.22
N GLU A 7 3.18 -2.33 38.03
CA GLU A 7 3.18 -3.19 36.83
C GLU A 7 2.03 -2.89 35.88
N ARG A 8 1.02 -2.13 36.31
CA ARG A 8 -0.09 -1.73 35.44
C ARG A 8 0.35 -0.57 34.55
N PRO A 9 0.36 -0.72 33.22
CA PRO A 9 0.64 0.39 32.32
C PRO A 9 -0.45 1.45 32.51
N ASP A 10 -0.06 2.71 32.42
CA ASP A 10 -0.99 3.84 32.44
C ASP A 10 -2.05 3.68 31.31
N PRO A 11 -3.35 3.61 31.63
CA PRO A 11 -4.41 3.45 30.63
C PRO A 11 -4.39 4.54 29.55
N ASP A 12 -4.06 5.78 29.93
CA ASP A 12 -4.01 6.90 28.99
C ASP A 12 -2.83 6.74 28.02
N ALA A 13 -1.68 6.27 28.50
CA ALA A 13 -0.54 5.94 27.66
C ALA A 13 -0.85 4.80 26.67
N LEU A 14 -1.57 3.76 27.10
CA LEU A 14 -2.00 2.67 26.20
C LEU A 14 -2.97 3.18 25.12
N LEU A 15 -3.95 3.99 25.51
CA LEU A 15 -4.90 4.58 24.57
C LEU A 15 -4.18 5.47 23.55
N ALA A 16 -3.23 6.30 23.99
CA ALA A 16 -2.43 7.14 23.11
C ALA A 16 -1.61 6.32 22.10
N GLN A 17 -1.09 5.16 22.50
CA GLN A 17 -0.37 4.24 21.60
C GLN A 17 -1.29 3.64 20.54
N VAL A 18 -2.46 3.12 20.93
CA VAL A 18 -3.44 2.57 19.97
C VAL A 18 -3.84 3.64 18.96
N GLN A 19 -4.19 4.84 19.43
CA GLN A 19 -4.54 5.95 18.55
C GLN A 19 -3.39 6.36 17.62
N ALA A 20 -2.14 6.29 18.08
CA ALA A 20 -0.97 6.57 17.23
C ALA A 20 -0.78 5.50 16.15
N LEU A 21 -1.01 4.22 16.47
CA LEU A 21 -0.98 3.12 15.51
C LEU A 21 -2.09 3.27 14.47
N ASP A 22 -3.32 3.59 14.89
CA ASP A 22 -4.46 3.81 14.00
C ASP A 22 -4.21 4.98 13.05
N ARG A 23 -3.72 6.12 13.57
CA ARG A 23 -3.32 7.26 12.74
C ARG A 23 -2.24 6.89 11.71
N LYS A 24 -1.27 6.05 12.09
CA LYS A 24 -0.22 5.57 11.18
C LYS A 24 -0.78 4.62 10.12
N ALA A 25 -1.75 3.78 10.47
CA ALA A 25 -2.41 2.84 9.57
C ALA A 25 -3.36 3.55 8.58
N ALA A 26 -4.03 4.62 9.02
CA ALA A 26 -4.90 5.44 8.18
C ALA A 26 -4.13 6.22 7.08
N ARG A 27 -2.81 6.40 7.25
CA ARG A 27 -1.99 7.09 6.26
C ARG A 27 -1.77 6.22 5.02
N GLY A 28 -1.99 6.81 3.85
CA GLY A 28 -1.65 6.17 2.58
C GLY A 28 -0.19 5.74 2.51
N LYS A 29 0.07 4.63 1.81
CA LYS A 29 1.42 4.10 1.58
C LYS A 29 1.82 4.34 0.13
N LEU A 30 2.96 4.99 -0.09
CA LEU A 30 3.56 5.13 -1.41
C LEU A 30 4.49 3.94 -1.68
N ARG A 31 4.19 3.15 -2.71
CA ARG A 31 5.08 2.10 -3.21
C ARG A 31 5.75 2.56 -4.50
N ILE A 32 7.08 2.58 -4.51
CA ILE A 32 7.89 3.02 -5.65
C ILE A 32 8.49 1.79 -6.34
N TYR A 33 8.26 1.67 -7.64
CA TYR A 33 8.88 0.65 -8.48
C TYR A 33 10.15 1.21 -9.11
N PHE A 34 11.29 0.95 -8.47
CA PHE A 34 12.59 1.43 -8.94
C PHE A 34 13.19 0.51 -10.02
N GLY A 35 14.03 1.05 -10.90
CA GLY A 35 14.68 0.25 -11.93
C GLY A 35 15.85 0.98 -12.58
N ALA A 36 16.93 0.25 -12.85
CA ALA A 36 18.23 0.80 -13.24
C ALA A 36 18.27 1.42 -14.65
N SER A 37 17.29 1.13 -15.52
CA SER A 37 17.25 1.70 -16.87
C SER A 37 15.82 1.80 -17.43
N ALA A 38 15.69 2.42 -18.60
CA ALA A 38 14.45 2.46 -19.36
C ALA A 38 14.10 1.05 -19.86
N GLY A 39 12.81 0.72 -19.83
CA GLY A 39 12.32 -0.56 -20.37
C GLY A 39 12.48 -1.79 -19.48
N VAL A 40 13.10 -1.69 -18.30
CA VAL A 40 13.25 -2.79 -17.31
C VAL A 40 11.94 -3.30 -16.69
N GLY A 41 10.79 -2.77 -17.12
CA GLY A 41 9.48 -3.27 -16.69
C GLY A 41 8.86 -2.61 -15.47
N LYS A 42 9.32 -1.42 -15.05
CA LYS A 42 8.75 -0.69 -13.89
C LYS A 42 7.22 -0.53 -13.96
N THR A 43 6.71 0.00 -15.08
CA THR A 43 5.27 0.18 -15.30
C THR A 43 4.53 -1.15 -15.33
N TYR A 44 5.10 -2.17 -15.97
CA TYR A 44 4.50 -3.50 -16.05
C TYR A 44 4.37 -4.15 -14.67
N ALA A 45 5.43 -4.11 -13.86
CA ALA A 45 5.42 -4.64 -12.49
C ALA A 45 4.42 -3.90 -11.58
N MET A 46 4.28 -2.58 -11.76
CA MET A 46 3.27 -1.78 -11.07
C MET A 46 1.85 -2.22 -11.46
N LEU A 47 1.56 -2.38 -12.75
CA LEU A 47 0.24 -2.83 -13.23
C LEU A 47 -0.07 -4.27 -12.81
N ALA A 48 0.92 -5.17 -12.79
CA ALA A 48 0.75 -6.53 -12.28
C ALA A 48 0.28 -6.54 -10.82
N ALA A 49 0.86 -5.68 -9.98
CA ALA A 49 0.43 -5.57 -8.61
C ALA A 49 -0.95 -4.89 -8.48
N ALA A 50 -1.26 -3.90 -9.32
CA ALA A 50 -2.59 -3.30 -9.36
C ALA A 50 -3.67 -4.33 -9.71
N ARG A 51 -3.42 -5.20 -10.71
CA ARG A 51 -4.33 -6.30 -11.07
C ARG A 51 -4.53 -7.28 -9.92
N LYS A 52 -3.45 -7.60 -9.18
CA LYS A 52 -3.56 -8.43 -7.98
C LYS A 52 -4.47 -7.78 -6.93
N LEU A 53 -4.29 -6.49 -6.63
CA LEU A 53 -5.16 -5.77 -5.69
C LEU A 53 -6.63 -5.80 -6.13
N ARG A 54 -6.89 -5.57 -7.42
CA ARG A 54 -8.26 -5.64 -7.96
C ARG A 54 -8.85 -7.04 -7.90
N ALA A 55 -8.05 -8.08 -8.19
CA ALA A 55 -8.46 -9.47 -8.03
C ALA A 55 -8.75 -9.84 -6.57
N ASP A 56 -8.04 -9.23 -5.63
CA ASP A 56 -8.28 -9.34 -4.18
C ASP A 56 -9.48 -8.49 -3.71
N GLY A 57 -10.24 -7.89 -4.64
CA GLY A 57 -11.44 -7.10 -4.36
C GLY A 57 -11.19 -5.68 -3.88
N GLN A 58 -9.93 -5.20 -3.92
CA GLN A 58 -9.62 -3.82 -3.53
C GLN A 58 -9.96 -2.85 -4.68
N PRO A 59 -10.58 -1.70 -4.37
CA PRO A 59 -10.82 -0.68 -5.36
C PRO A 59 -9.49 -0.10 -5.87
N VAL A 60 -9.30 -0.13 -7.17
CA VAL A 60 -8.11 0.41 -7.85
C VAL A 60 -8.57 1.49 -8.82
N LEU A 61 -7.84 2.59 -8.84
CA LEU A 61 -8.03 3.68 -9.78
C LEU A 61 -6.71 3.97 -10.48
N VAL A 62 -6.78 4.18 -11.79
CA VAL A 62 -5.64 4.57 -12.61
C VAL A 62 -5.70 6.08 -12.81
N GLY A 63 -4.76 6.82 -12.21
CA GLY A 63 -4.65 8.27 -12.41
C GLY A 63 -3.95 8.62 -13.73
N VAL A 64 -2.74 8.10 -13.92
CA VAL A 64 -1.94 8.30 -15.14
C VAL A 64 -1.05 7.09 -15.39
N ILE A 65 -0.96 6.65 -16.64
CA ILE A 65 -0.09 5.56 -17.08
C ILE A 65 0.56 5.91 -18.40
N GLU A 66 1.87 5.70 -18.46
CA GLU A 66 2.65 5.76 -19.69
C GLU A 66 3.06 4.36 -20.12
N THR A 67 2.48 3.89 -21.22
CA THR A 67 2.79 2.57 -21.79
C THR A 67 3.98 2.61 -22.75
N HIS A 68 4.35 3.80 -23.24
CA HIS A 68 5.36 4.04 -24.28
C HIS A 68 5.18 3.10 -25.49
N GLY A 69 3.93 2.89 -25.93
CA GLY A 69 3.61 2.06 -27.11
C GLY A 69 3.73 0.55 -26.90
N ARG A 70 4.00 0.07 -25.68
CA ARG A 70 4.08 -1.36 -25.37
C ARG A 70 2.68 -1.96 -25.25
N GLY A 71 2.27 -2.74 -26.25
CA GLY A 71 0.94 -3.37 -26.34
C GLY A 71 0.59 -4.19 -25.10
N ASP A 72 1.47 -5.09 -24.67
CA ASP A 72 1.22 -5.95 -23.50
C ASP A 72 0.98 -5.13 -22.22
N THR A 73 1.74 -4.04 -22.03
CA THR A 73 1.55 -3.13 -20.90
C THR A 73 0.21 -2.40 -20.99
N ALA A 74 -0.21 -1.99 -22.19
CA ALA A 74 -1.50 -1.34 -22.40
C ALA A 74 -2.67 -2.30 -22.13
N ALA A 75 -2.57 -3.56 -22.57
CA ALA A 75 -3.57 -4.59 -22.32
C ALA A 75 -3.78 -4.85 -20.81
N MET A 76 -2.75 -4.62 -19.98
CA MET A 76 -2.92 -4.73 -18.52
C MET A 76 -3.91 -3.71 -17.93
N LEU A 77 -4.21 -2.62 -18.64
CA LEU A 77 -5.20 -1.63 -18.21
C LEU A 77 -6.64 -2.10 -18.44
N GLU A 78 -6.84 -3.08 -19.32
CA GLU A 78 -8.17 -3.61 -19.58
C GLU A 78 -8.73 -4.29 -18.33
N GLY A 79 -9.87 -3.80 -17.87
CA GLY A 79 -10.53 -4.29 -16.66
C GLY A 79 -9.85 -3.89 -15.36
N LEU A 80 -8.88 -2.97 -15.38
CA LEU A 80 -8.38 -2.25 -14.19
C LEU A 80 -9.20 -1.01 -13.86
#